data_AF-A0A8H7P9S1-F1
#
_entry.id   AF-A0A8H7P9S1-F1
#
_cell.length_a   1.000
_cell.length_b   1.000
_cell.length_c   1.000
_cell.angle_alpha   90.00
_cell.angle_beta   90.00
_cell.angle_gamma   90.00
#
_symmetry.space_group_name_H-M   'P 1'
#
loop_
_entity.id
_entity.type
_entity.pdbx_description
1 polymer ?
#
loop_
_entity_poly.entity_id
_entity_poly.type
_entity_poly.pdbx_seq_one_letter_code
_entity_poly.pdbx_strand_id
1 'polypeptide(L)'
;MPPFNVQIIKRPDRDTILELVQLIYCSQDQWDIYKLDPEYDCLVRALPSLTAITRKKGKGRVNSPSNVASESPSPPPYSKRRPPTPDSNERPSAEPRKRYRTYISVSDSSSGDESDELPSTDMESSDDEEDEVEDLVAEKYCSPKKPSAADRARKYQELEQNRQHRRERLANKMKMKAPVAEEQYEIQDVEMKDYVSDAADASFVPAFTFASASTSATGSTSADTPKRKVSPRDEPRIRRRRNETSASPTSNFSDSESEQRVKRARTRSPGIPNLEAKRAQRAKRRLDRFRNRKKAWNDAMHEKFMESVMADVPPRPPPPPEETAQPYEGGPQSQPQRMESPPATDNAAMDEDAARLAAIEESRRKLAELEKDRPIWEEAARKRRAAEEAEEAARRARKEAERQAAEAEARRRREEARAEAERKERETKERAGRDRHEKQRKLDNVWRSHKRWTAERAYDRYRLLSDWFDDAKFTANAPLTFDLVPWPVLQHPSSITVEDIDWNTVEAFFKAMRAFVRPQEYVSFVEKSHKRFHPDRWRARGLLRSIDEEELRNCLEVAANTVAQAVTPLWRSLKSNE
;
A
#
# COMPACT_ATOMS: atom_id res chain seq x y z
N MET A 1 -3.79 -5.68 -26.22
CA MET A 1 -2.66 -5.90 -27.16
C MET A 1 -1.91 -7.15 -26.75
N PRO A 2 -1.21 -7.87 -27.66
CA PRO A 2 -0.32 -8.96 -27.27
C PRO A 2 0.87 -8.44 -26.44
N PRO A 3 1.46 -9.26 -25.55
CA PRO A 3 2.64 -8.86 -24.76
C PRO A 3 3.89 -8.73 -25.65
N PHE A 4 4.79 -7.81 -25.30
CA PHE A 4 6.05 -7.60 -26.01
C PHE A 4 7.15 -8.53 -25.48
N ASN A 5 7.83 -9.22 -26.40
CA ASN A 5 8.99 -10.05 -26.08
C ASN A 5 10.25 -9.17 -26.00
N VAL A 6 10.82 -9.05 -24.81
CA VAL A 6 11.98 -8.18 -24.54
C VAL A 6 13.22 -9.02 -24.20
N GLN A 7 14.38 -8.60 -24.70
CA GLN A 7 15.69 -9.10 -24.25
C GLN A 7 16.29 -8.13 -23.23
N ILE A 8 16.61 -8.62 -22.03
CA ILE A 8 17.33 -7.84 -21.02
C ILE A 8 18.76 -8.36 -20.94
N ILE A 9 19.67 -7.64 -21.60
CA ILE A 9 21.08 -8.04 -21.72
C ILE A 9 21.82 -7.66 -20.43
N LYS A 10 21.78 -8.56 -19.45
CA LYS A 10 22.65 -8.51 -18.26
C LYS A 10 24.06 -8.92 -18.68
N ARG A 11 24.90 -7.94 -19.00
CA ARG A 11 26.33 -8.20 -19.23
C ARG A 11 26.95 -8.80 -17.95
N PRO A 12 27.78 -9.85 -18.07
CA PRO A 12 28.48 -10.41 -16.92
C PRO A 12 29.54 -9.44 -16.40
N ASP A 13 29.91 -9.59 -15.12
CA ASP A 13 31.20 -9.09 -14.64
C ASP A 13 32.36 -9.78 -15.37
N ARG A 14 33.54 -9.16 -15.31
CA ARG A 14 34.60 -9.24 -16.33
C ARG A 14 35.14 -10.64 -16.68
N ASP A 15 34.90 -11.65 -15.86
CA ASP A 15 35.64 -12.92 -15.89
C ASP A 15 34.84 -14.11 -16.47
N THR A 16 33.61 -13.87 -16.97
CA THR A 16 32.75 -14.93 -17.56
C THR A 16 32.44 -14.68 -19.03
N ILE A 17 33.05 -15.45 -19.95
CA ILE A 17 32.99 -15.24 -21.42
C ILE A 17 31.72 -15.89 -22.06
N LEU A 18 30.61 -15.99 -21.32
CA LEU A 18 29.32 -16.47 -21.83
C LEU A 18 28.22 -15.46 -21.53
N GLU A 19 27.78 -14.73 -22.57
CA GLU A 19 26.73 -13.71 -22.46
C GLU A 19 25.35 -14.38 -22.37
N LEU A 20 24.89 -14.63 -21.14
CA LEU A 20 23.57 -15.22 -20.87
C LEU A 20 22.44 -14.22 -21.15
N VAL A 21 22.02 -14.14 -22.42
CA VAL A 21 20.86 -13.36 -22.85
C VAL A 21 19.58 -13.95 -22.26
N GLN A 22 19.04 -13.30 -21.22
CA GLN A 22 17.77 -13.68 -20.62
C GLN A 22 16.61 -13.01 -21.37
N LEU A 23 15.76 -13.82 -22.03
CA LEU A 23 14.45 -13.36 -22.49
C LEU A 23 13.57 -13.11 -21.27
N ILE A 24 12.89 -11.95 -21.23
CA ILE A 24 11.97 -11.59 -20.16
C ILE A 24 10.71 -10.98 -20.79
N TYR A 25 9.55 -11.55 -20.47
CA TYR A 25 8.26 -10.95 -20.83
C TYR A 25 8.07 -9.68 -20.00
N CYS A 26 7.80 -8.56 -20.68
CA CYS A 26 7.67 -7.24 -20.07
C CYS A 26 6.26 -6.71 -20.35
N SER A 27 5.59 -6.13 -19.34
CA SER A 27 4.33 -5.40 -19.59
C SER A 27 4.61 -4.05 -20.27
N GLN A 28 3.57 -3.44 -20.86
CA GLN A 28 3.69 -2.09 -21.41
C GLN A 28 4.14 -1.09 -20.34
N ASP A 29 3.53 -1.14 -19.16
CA ASP A 29 3.84 -0.24 -18.03
C ASP A 29 5.29 -0.42 -17.56
N GLN A 30 5.78 -1.67 -17.51
CA GLN A 30 7.18 -1.95 -17.18
C GLN A 30 8.14 -1.40 -18.25
N TRP A 31 7.79 -1.52 -19.53
CA TRP A 31 8.59 -0.95 -20.62
C TRP A 31 8.65 0.59 -20.53
N ASP A 32 7.52 1.25 -20.30
CA ASP A 32 7.49 2.72 -20.17
C ASP A 32 8.17 3.21 -18.87
N ILE A 33 8.18 2.42 -17.78
CA ILE A 33 9.03 2.69 -16.60
C ILE A 33 10.52 2.70 -16.98
N TYR A 34 11.03 1.67 -17.65
CA TYR A 34 12.45 1.62 -18.06
C TYR A 34 12.82 2.68 -19.11
N LYS A 35 11.86 3.12 -19.93
CA LYS A 35 12.03 4.20 -20.91
C LYS A 35 12.12 5.60 -20.27
N LEU A 36 11.57 5.78 -19.07
CA LEU A 36 11.64 7.02 -18.30
C LEU A 36 12.88 7.11 -17.40
N ASP A 37 13.51 5.98 -17.06
CA ASP A 37 14.74 5.96 -16.27
C ASP A 37 15.98 6.30 -17.13
N PRO A 38 16.67 7.43 -16.89
CA PRO A 38 17.83 7.82 -17.68
C PRO A 38 19.01 6.84 -17.56
N GLU A 39 19.04 5.94 -16.56
CA GLU A 39 20.06 4.90 -16.42
C GLU A 39 19.94 3.77 -17.46
N TYR A 40 18.84 3.70 -18.24
CA TYR A 40 18.63 2.65 -19.25
C TYR A 40 18.56 3.22 -20.67
N ASP A 41 18.96 2.41 -21.64
CA ASP A 41 18.77 2.63 -23.08
C ASP A 41 17.87 1.51 -23.62
N CYS A 42 16.67 1.90 -24.05
CA CYS A 42 15.63 1.02 -24.57
C CYS A 42 15.60 1.11 -26.11
N LEU A 43 15.99 0.01 -26.77
CA LEU A 43 16.10 -0.08 -28.22
C LEU A 43 14.95 -0.90 -28.80
N VAL A 44 14.01 -0.23 -29.47
CA VAL A 44 13.01 -0.89 -30.33
C VAL A 44 13.66 -1.25 -31.65
N ARG A 45 13.49 -2.49 -32.11
CA ARG A 45 14.00 -3.00 -33.39
C ARG A 45 12.85 -3.51 -34.25
N ALA A 46 13.04 -3.49 -35.57
CA ALA A 46 12.08 -4.10 -36.49
C ALA A 46 12.16 -5.64 -36.44
N LEU A 47 11.02 -6.31 -36.57
CA LEU A 47 10.94 -7.77 -36.67
C LEU A 47 11.80 -8.28 -37.85
N PRO A 48 12.54 -9.39 -37.70
CA PRO A 48 12.48 -10.37 -36.61
C PRO A 48 13.34 -10.05 -35.38
N SER A 49 14.02 -8.89 -35.31
CA SER A 49 14.82 -8.53 -34.14
C SER A 49 13.96 -8.17 -32.94
N LEU A 50 14.25 -8.76 -31.77
CA LEU A 50 13.61 -8.42 -30.51
C LEU A 50 14.03 -7.04 -30.00
N THR A 51 13.17 -6.42 -29.20
CA THR A 51 13.51 -5.17 -28.50
C THR A 51 14.43 -5.46 -27.31
N ALA A 52 15.32 -4.51 -26.99
CA ALA A 52 16.34 -4.71 -25.98
C ALA A 52 16.40 -3.56 -24.98
N ILE A 53 16.53 -3.88 -23.69
CA ILE A 53 16.82 -2.91 -22.62
C ILE A 53 18.25 -3.14 -22.15
N THR A 54 19.04 -2.07 -22.12
CA THR A 54 20.45 -2.10 -21.69
C THR A 54 20.71 -1.00 -20.66
N ARG A 55 21.54 -1.26 -19.64
CA ARG A 55 21.86 -0.27 -18.61
C ARG A 55 23.06 0.57 -19.04
N LYS A 56 22.94 1.90 -19.05
CA LYS A 56 24.03 2.83 -19.30
C LYS A 56 25.12 2.64 -18.25
N LYS A 57 26.33 2.25 -18.68
CA LYS A 57 27.47 2.18 -17.76
C LYS A 57 27.88 3.59 -17.35
N GLY A 58 27.44 4.00 -16.16
CA GLY A 58 27.66 5.35 -15.64
C GLY A 58 29.14 5.76 -15.70
N LYS A 59 29.42 6.91 -16.31
CA LYS A 59 30.68 7.63 -16.09
C LYS A 59 30.73 8.00 -14.62
N GLY A 60 31.62 7.35 -13.85
CA GLY A 60 31.77 7.60 -12.43
C GLY A 60 31.98 9.08 -12.15
N ARG A 61 31.20 9.63 -11.21
CA ARG A 61 31.24 11.05 -10.86
C ARG A 61 32.47 11.31 -9.98
N VAL A 62 33.62 11.56 -10.59
CA VAL A 62 34.92 11.73 -9.90
C VAL A 62 34.95 13.03 -9.10
N ASN A 63 34.43 12.97 -7.87
CA ASN A 63 34.48 14.06 -6.89
C ASN A 63 35.22 13.58 -5.63
N SER A 64 36.56 13.63 -5.65
CA SER A 64 37.42 13.66 -4.46
C SER A 64 38.83 14.12 -4.87
N PRO A 65 39.34 15.26 -4.36
CA PRO A 65 40.70 15.70 -4.62
C PRO A 65 41.68 15.09 -3.61
N SER A 66 42.76 14.46 -4.09
CA SER A 66 43.87 14.01 -3.25
C SER A 66 45.20 14.48 -3.85
N ASN A 67 45.95 15.29 -3.10
CA ASN A 67 47.28 15.75 -3.47
C ASN A 67 48.30 14.61 -3.32
N VAL A 68 49.00 14.26 -4.40
CA VAL A 68 50.38 13.76 -4.38
C VAL A 68 51.12 14.41 -5.57
N ALA A 69 52.39 14.76 -5.41
CA ALA A 69 53.18 15.49 -6.40
C ALA A 69 54.39 14.67 -6.89
N SER A 70 54.88 15.01 -8.10
CA SER A 70 56.15 14.58 -8.69
C SER A 70 56.24 13.07 -9.04
N GLU A 71 56.93 12.61 -10.08
CA GLU A 71 58.02 13.18 -10.90
C GLU A 71 57.83 12.94 -12.42
N SER A 72 58.75 13.44 -13.26
CA SER A 72 58.79 13.20 -14.72
C SER A 72 60.22 13.34 -15.26
N PRO A 73 60.60 12.57 -16.31
CA PRO A 73 60.57 13.07 -17.70
C PRO A 73 59.67 12.17 -18.60
N SER A 74 59.67 12.13 -19.95
CA SER A 74 60.54 12.71 -21.00
C SER A 74 59.76 12.98 -22.33
N PRO A 75 60.32 13.75 -23.30
CA PRO A 75 59.66 14.15 -24.56
C PRO A 75 60.28 13.46 -25.81
N PRO A 76 59.90 13.73 -27.08
CA PRO A 76 58.98 14.75 -27.68
C PRO A 76 57.85 14.05 -28.54
N PRO A 77 57.24 14.55 -29.67
CA PRO A 77 57.38 15.80 -30.42
C PRO A 77 56.05 16.45 -30.96
N TYR A 78 56.11 16.98 -32.20
CA TYR A 78 55.16 17.78 -33.00
C TYR A 78 53.77 17.14 -33.30
N SER A 79 52.67 17.88 -33.56
CA SER A 79 52.49 19.22 -34.18
C SER A 79 51.30 20.01 -33.56
N LYS A 80 51.32 21.34 -33.35
CA LYS A 80 51.21 22.49 -34.29
C LYS A 80 49.93 22.58 -35.17
N ARG A 81 48.84 23.21 -34.67
CA ARG A 81 48.20 24.46 -35.22
C ARG A 81 46.87 24.85 -34.51
N ARG A 82 46.50 26.15 -34.61
CA ARG A 82 45.29 26.83 -34.10
C ARG A 82 45.23 28.25 -34.73
N PRO A 83 44.13 29.01 -34.61
CA PRO A 83 42.78 28.85 -35.18
C PRO A 83 42.63 29.75 -36.46
N PRO A 84 41.45 30.32 -36.85
CA PRO A 84 40.80 31.42 -36.10
C PRO A 84 39.26 31.36 -36.01
N THR A 85 38.69 32.21 -35.15
CA THR A 85 37.31 32.75 -35.19
C THR A 85 37.37 34.19 -35.72
N PRO A 86 36.28 34.74 -36.26
CA PRO A 86 35.25 35.38 -35.42
C PRO A 86 33.87 34.68 -35.61
N ASP A 87 32.66 35.20 -35.40
CA ASP A 87 32.20 36.57 -35.07
C ASP A 87 30.89 36.60 -34.21
N SER A 88 30.11 37.68 -34.32
CA SER A 88 29.31 38.29 -33.23
C SER A 88 27.92 38.82 -33.66
N ASN A 89 27.13 39.25 -32.67
CA ASN A 89 25.85 40.00 -32.74
C ASN A 89 24.65 39.21 -33.34
N GLU A 90 23.38 39.45 -32.95
CA GLU A 90 22.83 40.42 -31.99
C GLU A 90 21.54 39.90 -31.28
N ARG A 91 21.11 40.61 -30.23
CA ARG A 91 19.83 40.49 -29.49
C ARG A 91 18.97 41.72 -29.87
N PRO A 92 17.65 41.86 -29.54
CA PRO A 92 16.75 40.97 -28.77
C PRO A 92 15.29 40.91 -29.30
N SER A 93 14.36 40.43 -28.45
CA SER A 93 13.00 40.99 -28.21
C SER A 93 11.74 40.21 -28.65
N ALA A 94 10.65 40.50 -27.92
CA ALA A 94 9.22 40.33 -28.21
C ALA A 94 8.59 38.91 -28.34
N GLU A 95 7.76 38.58 -27.34
CA GLU A 95 6.52 37.79 -27.46
C GLU A 95 5.41 38.60 -28.23
N PRO A 96 4.11 38.22 -28.39
CA PRO A 96 3.35 37.10 -27.78
C PRO A 96 2.21 36.44 -28.63
N ARG A 97 1.41 35.58 -27.94
CA ARG A 97 -0.05 35.29 -28.10
C ARG A 97 -0.53 33.93 -28.68
N LYS A 98 -1.11 33.16 -27.74
CA LYS A 98 -2.20 32.16 -27.77
C LYS A 98 -3.43 32.63 -28.63
N ARG A 99 -4.46 31.87 -29.11
CA ARG A 99 -5.04 30.49 -28.93
C ARG A 99 -6.24 30.37 -29.96
N TYR A 100 -7.22 29.44 -30.10
CA TYR A 100 -7.71 28.08 -29.64
C TYR A 100 -8.86 27.68 -30.68
N ARG A 101 -9.86 26.77 -30.56
CA ARG A 101 -10.63 26.22 -29.40
C ARG A 101 -11.52 24.96 -29.63
N THR A 102 -12.23 24.83 -30.76
CA THR A 102 -13.64 24.29 -30.81
C THR A 102 -13.84 23.00 -31.64
N TYR A 103 -15.00 22.32 -31.69
CA TYR A 103 -16.40 22.61 -31.24
C TYR A 103 -17.06 21.37 -30.57
N ILE A 104 -18.24 21.50 -29.94
CA ILE A 104 -19.01 20.39 -29.33
C ILE A 104 -20.43 20.30 -29.93
N SER A 105 -20.78 19.15 -30.50
CA SER A 105 -22.18 18.75 -30.79
C SER A 105 -22.74 17.94 -29.61
N VAL A 106 -24.06 18.03 -29.38
CA VAL A 106 -24.72 17.42 -28.21
C VAL A 106 -25.75 16.38 -28.65
N SER A 107 -25.52 15.13 -28.27
CA SER A 107 -26.47 14.00 -28.27
C SER A 107 -25.88 12.99 -27.27
N ASP A 108 -26.48 12.60 -26.15
CA ASP A 108 -27.86 12.13 -25.88
C ASP A 108 -28.23 10.85 -26.64
N SER A 109 -27.96 9.68 -26.01
CA SER A 109 -28.74 8.43 -26.13
C SER A 109 -28.18 7.28 -25.26
N SER A 110 -29.11 6.45 -24.75
CA SER A 110 -28.98 5.01 -24.42
C SER A 110 -27.91 4.46 -23.44
N SER A 111 -28.39 4.18 -22.22
CA SER A 111 -28.55 2.83 -21.63
C SER A 111 -27.56 1.67 -21.89
N GLY A 112 -27.02 1.13 -20.79
CA GLY A 112 -26.33 -0.17 -20.62
C GLY A 112 -25.47 -0.04 -19.35
N ASP A 113 -25.66 -0.74 -18.23
CA ASP A 113 -25.90 -2.17 -17.98
C ASP A 113 -24.74 -3.09 -18.39
N GLU A 114 -23.61 -2.96 -17.69
CA GLU A 114 -22.65 -4.04 -17.46
C GLU A 114 -22.19 -4.03 -16.00
N SER A 115 -21.71 -5.18 -15.50
CA SER A 115 -21.42 -5.43 -14.08
C SER A 115 -19.92 -5.47 -13.80
N ASP A 116 -19.39 -4.47 -13.09
CA ASP A 116 -17.97 -4.43 -12.68
C ASP A 116 -17.65 -5.36 -11.48
N GLU A 117 -16.64 -6.21 -11.65
CA GLU A 117 -16.04 -6.98 -10.56
C GLU A 117 -15.14 -6.09 -9.69
N LEU A 118 -15.36 -6.08 -8.37
CA LEU A 118 -14.46 -5.39 -7.44
C LEU A 118 -13.33 -6.32 -6.97
N PRO A 119 -12.06 -5.89 -7.03
CA PRO A 119 -10.92 -6.75 -6.74
C PRO A 119 -10.84 -7.13 -5.25
N SER A 120 -10.68 -8.43 -4.99
CA SER A 120 -10.34 -8.96 -3.67
C SER A 120 -9.09 -8.28 -3.13
N THR A 121 -9.19 -7.66 -1.95
CA THR A 121 -8.03 -7.09 -1.23
C THR A 121 -7.83 -7.92 0.02
N ASP A 122 -6.68 -8.60 0.13
CA ASP A 122 -6.38 -9.47 1.26
C ASP A 122 -6.38 -8.70 2.58
N MET A 123 -7.28 -9.11 3.47
CA MET A 123 -7.38 -8.55 4.82
C MET A 123 -6.72 -9.52 5.79
N GLU A 124 -5.39 -9.40 5.94
CA GLU A 124 -4.64 -10.12 6.98
C GLU A 124 -5.22 -9.79 8.37
N SER A 125 -6.04 -10.71 8.87
CA SER A 125 -6.61 -10.64 10.21
C SER A 125 -5.62 -11.27 11.18
N SER A 126 -4.75 -10.45 11.78
CA SER A 126 -3.94 -10.89 12.93
C SER A 126 -4.88 -11.39 14.02
N ASP A 127 -4.74 -12.67 14.36
CA ASP A 127 -5.63 -13.40 15.26
C ASP A 127 -5.11 -13.28 16.71
N ASP A 128 -5.86 -12.58 17.56
CA ASP A 128 -5.46 -12.20 18.93
C ASP A 128 -6.71 -12.00 19.82
N GLU A 129 -7.73 -12.87 19.67
CA GLU A 129 -8.97 -12.91 20.46
C GLU A 129 -9.31 -14.32 21.03
N GLU A 130 -8.31 -15.19 21.26
CA GLU A 130 -8.52 -16.56 21.82
C GLU A 130 -7.79 -16.84 23.16
N ASP A 131 -8.01 -15.99 24.18
CA ASP A 131 -7.59 -16.27 25.57
C ASP A 131 -8.55 -15.69 26.65
N GLU A 132 -9.88 -15.72 26.41
CA GLU A 132 -10.89 -15.14 27.35
C GLU A 132 -12.14 -16.05 27.55
N VAL A 133 -11.97 -17.38 27.67
CA VAL A 133 -13.11 -18.33 27.79
C VAL A 133 -13.01 -19.44 28.85
N GLU A 134 -11.91 -19.63 29.57
CA GLU A 134 -11.79 -20.75 30.53
C GLU A 134 -12.39 -20.47 31.94
N ASP A 135 -12.52 -19.20 32.36
CA ASP A 135 -12.82 -18.83 33.76
C ASP A 135 -14.33 -18.90 34.17
N LEU A 136 -15.18 -19.46 33.31
CA LEU A 136 -16.66 -19.44 33.47
C LEU A 136 -17.27 -20.71 34.12
N VAL A 137 -16.45 -21.62 34.66
CA VAL A 137 -16.93 -22.92 35.20
C VAL A 137 -16.37 -23.23 36.60
N ALA A 138 -15.76 -22.25 37.28
CA ALA A 138 -15.10 -22.43 38.59
C ALA A 138 -15.87 -21.86 39.81
N GLU A 139 -17.05 -21.24 39.63
CA GLU A 139 -17.82 -20.69 40.76
C GLU A 139 -18.69 -21.74 41.48
N LYS A 140 -18.12 -22.32 42.54
CA LYS A 140 -18.90 -22.65 43.74
C LYS A 140 -18.07 -22.37 45.00
N TYR A 141 -18.56 -21.44 45.82
CA TYR A 141 -18.00 -21.04 47.13
C TYR A 141 -16.69 -20.24 47.14
N CYS A 142 -16.62 -19.16 46.35
CA CYS A 142 -15.90 -17.95 46.74
C CYS A 142 -16.72 -16.72 46.37
N SER A 143 -17.01 -15.84 47.33
CA SER A 143 -17.77 -14.62 47.05
C SER A 143 -16.87 -13.61 46.32
N PRO A 144 -17.30 -13.07 45.15
CA PRO A 144 -16.44 -12.18 44.38
C PRO A 144 -16.12 -10.90 45.15
N LYS A 145 -14.84 -10.68 45.45
CA LYS A 145 -14.34 -9.45 46.05
C LYS A 145 -14.60 -8.31 45.07
N LYS A 146 -15.40 -7.31 45.49
CA LYS A 146 -15.72 -6.15 44.65
C LYS A 146 -14.39 -5.47 44.21
N PRO A 147 -14.16 -5.22 42.91
CA PRO A 147 -12.90 -4.67 42.43
C PRO A 147 -12.61 -3.31 43.08
N SER A 148 -11.34 -3.03 43.36
CA SER A 148 -10.90 -1.82 44.04
C SER A 148 -11.33 -0.57 43.29
N ALA A 149 -11.38 0.57 44.00
CA ALA A 149 -11.48 1.87 43.34
C ALA A 149 -10.30 2.09 42.37
N ALA A 150 -9.11 1.57 42.69
CA ALA A 150 -7.94 1.60 41.82
C ALA A 150 -8.13 0.79 40.53
N ASP A 151 -8.68 -0.42 40.62
CA ASP A 151 -8.91 -1.29 39.45
C ASP A 151 -9.95 -0.68 38.52
N ARG A 152 -11.00 -0.07 39.10
CA ARG A 152 -12.01 0.67 38.34
C ARG A 152 -11.43 1.93 37.69
N ALA A 153 -10.56 2.68 38.38
CA ALA A 153 -9.87 3.83 37.80
C ALA A 153 -8.97 3.44 36.62
N ARG A 154 -8.17 2.36 36.76
CA ARG A 154 -7.35 1.81 35.68
C ARG A 154 -8.20 1.39 34.47
N LYS A 155 -9.29 0.65 34.70
CA LYS A 155 -10.19 0.21 33.62
C LYS A 155 -10.89 1.37 32.90
N TYR A 156 -11.17 2.48 33.60
CA TYR A 156 -11.66 3.71 32.96
C TYR A 156 -10.57 4.43 32.14
N GLN A 157 -9.33 4.50 32.64
CA GLN A 157 -8.20 5.11 31.95
C GLN A 157 -7.86 4.35 30.66
N GLU A 158 -7.82 3.02 30.73
CA GLU A 158 -7.65 2.11 29.59
C GLU A 158 -8.76 2.26 28.55
N LEU A 159 -10.03 2.31 29.00
CA LEU A 159 -11.19 2.49 28.11
C LEU A 159 -11.11 3.83 27.35
N GLU A 160 -10.66 4.91 28.00
CA GLU A 160 -10.53 6.22 27.36
C GLU A 160 -9.30 6.30 26.44
N GLN A 161 -8.18 5.63 26.77
CA GLN A 161 -7.06 5.44 25.83
C GLN A 161 -7.49 4.67 24.58
N ASN A 162 -8.26 3.58 24.73
CA ASN A 162 -8.79 2.80 23.61
C ASN A 162 -9.78 3.62 22.77
N ARG A 163 -10.59 4.49 23.39
CA ARG A 163 -11.43 5.48 22.69
C ARG A 163 -10.60 6.51 21.91
N GLN A 164 -9.54 7.06 22.50
CA GLN A 164 -8.63 8.00 21.82
C GLN A 164 -7.97 7.33 20.61
N HIS A 165 -7.39 6.14 20.78
CA HIS A 165 -6.78 5.39 19.68
C HIS A 165 -7.78 5.06 18.56
N ARG A 166 -9.04 4.73 18.88
CA ARG A 166 -10.11 4.55 17.88
C ARG A 166 -10.46 5.86 17.16
N ARG A 167 -10.47 7.01 17.84
CA ARG A 167 -10.65 8.33 17.21
C ARG A 167 -9.49 8.66 16.27
N GLU A 168 -8.25 8.41 16.67
CA GLU A 168 -7.07 8.63 15.81
C GLU A 168 -7.04 7.71 14.59
N ARG A 169 -7.36 6.41 14.74
CA ARG A 169 -7.51 5.49 13.59
C ARG A 169 -8.58 5.98 12.61
N LEU A 170 -9.69 6.55 13.09
CA LEU A 170 -10.72 7.13 12.23
C LEU A 170 -10.26 8.44 11.58
N ALA A 171 -9.60 9.34 12.32
CA ALA A 171 -9.07 10.59 11.78
C ALA A 171 -8.00 10.36 10.71
N ASN A 172 -7.08 9.41 10.93
CA ASN A 172 -6.07 9.03 9.93
C ASN A 172 -6.71 8.30 8.74
N LYS A 173 -7.72 7.45 8.95
CA LYS A 173 -8.48 6.83 7.84
C LYS A 173 -9.33 7.83 7.04
N MET A 174 -9.74 8.95 7.65
CA MET A 174 -10.35 10.08 6.94
C MET A 174 -9.31 10.90 6.18
N LYS A 175 -8.14 11.21 6.77
CA LYS A 175 -7.03 11.87 6.05
C LYS A 175 -6.55 11.07 4.84
N MET A 176 -6.48 9.74 4.95
CA MET A 176 -6.14 8.81 3.85
C MET A 176 -7.30 8.53 2.87
N LYS A 177 -8.48 9.13 3.07
CA LYS A 177 -9.65 9.02 2.17
C LYS A 177 -10.25 10.36 1.75
N ALA A 178 -9.71 11.47 2.23
CA ALA A 178 -9.88 12.77 1.57
C ALA A 178 -9.17 12.67 0.22
N PRO A 179 -9.87 12.85 -0.92
CA PRO A 179 -9.21 12.82 -2.21
C PRO A 179 -8.25 14.01 -2.31
N VAL A 180 -7.02 13.77 -2.78
CA VAL A 180 -6.08 14.84 -3.14
C VAL A 180 -6.54 15.39 -4.49
N ALA A 181 -7.55 16.25 -4.45
CA ALA A 181 -8.30 16.74 -5.61
C ALA A 181 -8.44 18.28 -5.60
N GLU A 182 -7.41 18.98 -5.10
CA GLU A 182 -7.43 20.45 -4.99
C GLU A 182 -6.02 21.06 -5.12
N GLU A 183 -5.18 20.57 -6.03
CA GLU A 183 -3.86 21.20 -6.30
C GLU A 183 -3.34 21.02 -7.75
N GLN A 184 -4.21 21.20 -8.77
CA GLN A 184 -3.78 21.49 -10.16
C GLN A 184 -4.93 21.98 -11.08
N TYR A 185 -5.47 23.17 -10.82
CA TYR A 185 -6.24 23.95 -11.80
C TYR A 185 -6.00 25.45 -11.64
N GLU A 186 -4.82 25.91 -12.03
CA GLU A 186 -4.54 27.34 -12.17
C GLU A 186 -5.15 27.84 -13.49
N ILE A 187 -6.11 28.77 -13.39
CA ILE A 187 -6.97 29.16 -14.50
C ILE A 187 -6.22 30.08 -15.47
N GLN A 188 -6.20 29.71 -16.76
CA GLN A 188 -5.84 30.63 -17.85
C GLN A 188 -6.75 30.44 -19.06
N ASP A 189 -7.69 31.36 -19.24
CA ASP A 189 -8.52 31.50 -20.45
C ASP A 189 -7.73 32.06 -21.64
N VAL A 190 -8.05 31.61 -22.87
CA VAL A 190 -8.10 32.43 -24.10
C VAL A 190 -9.02 31.75 -25.12
N GLU A 191 -9.64 32.54 -25.99
CA GLU A 191 -10.61 32.19 -27.03
C GLU A 191 -9.98 31.80 -28.40
N MET A 192 -10.65 32.02 -29.54
CA MET A 192 -10.71 31.11 -30.70
C MET A 192 -10.56 31.79 -32.08
N LYS A 193 -9.85 31.18 -33.06
CA LYS A 193 -10.30 30.98 -34.47
C LYS A 193 -9.32 30.24 -35.41
N ASP A 194 -9.87 29.81 -36.55
CA ASP A 194 -9.34 28.93 -37.60
C ASP A 194 -8.72 29.68 -38.81
N TYR A 195 -7.87 29.03 -39.63
CA TYR A 195 -8.23 28.54 -40.99
C TYR A 195 -7.07 28.17 -41.98
N VAL A 196 -7.37 27.18 -42.86
CA VAL A 196 -6.94 26.97 -44.28
C VAL A 196 -5.51 26.51 -44.67
N SER A 197 -5.46 25.33 -45.34
CA SER A 197 -4.50 24.80 -46.35
C SER A 197 -3.01 24.53 -45.99
N ASP A 198 -2.27 23.64 -46.68
CA ASP A 198 -2.55 22.86 -47.91
C ASP A 198 -1.82 21.48 -47.99
N ALA A 199 -2.24 20.62 -48.94
CA ALA A 199 -1.52 19.44 -49.53
C ALA A 199 -1.04 18.27 -48.60
N ALA A 200 -0.88 17.02 -49.05
CA ALA A 200 -1.41 16.24 -50.18
C ALA A 200 -1.10 14.72 -49.98
N ASP A 201 -1.76 13.83 -50.75
CA ASP A 201 -1.46 12.40 -50.99
C ASP A 201 -1.48 11.40 -49.78
N ALA A 202 -1.84 10.11 -49.94
CA ALA A 202 -2.36 9.36 -51.10
C ALA A 202 -3.34 8.24 -50.65
N SER A 203 -4.07 7.66 -51.62
CA SER A 203 -5.11 6.64 -51.43
C SER A 203 -4.62 5.18 -51.44
N PHE A 204 -5.33 4.26 -50.75
CA PHE A 204 -5.87 3.05 -51.41
C PHE A 204 -6.95 2.34 -50.54
N VAL A 205 -7.95 1.73 -51.20
CA VAL A 205 -8.95 0.80 -50.61
C VAL A 205 -9.25 -0.28 -51.67
N PRO A 206 -9.60 -1.53 -51.29
CA PRO A 206 -11.02 -1.87 -51.14
C PRO A 206 -11.33 -2.90 -50.03
N ALA A 207 -12.62 -3.18 -49.82
CA ALA A 207 -13.13 -4.26 -48.97
C ALA A 207 -13.51 -5.51 -49.79
N PHE A 208 -13.67 -6.70 -49.16
CA PHE A 208 -14.86 -7.59 -49.31
C PHE A 208 -14.80 -8.94 -48.54
N THR A 209 -15.99 -9.50 -48.25
CA THR A 209 -16.38 -10.92 -48.01
C THR A 209 -15.54 -11.89 -47.16
N PHE A 210 -16.07 -12.16 -45.95
CA PHE A 210 -16.70 -13.43 -45.53
C PHE A 210 -16.62 -14.65 -46.51
N ALA A 211 -15.95 -15.74 -46.10
CA ALA A 211 -16.15 -17.12 -46.60
C ALA A 211 -15.50 -18.16 -45.64
N SER A 212 -15.95 -19.43 -45.69
CA SER A 212 -15.55 -20.49 -44.75
C SER A 212 -14.88 -21.71 -45.41
N ALA A 213 -13.81 -22.23 -44.80
CA ALA A 213 -13.38 -23.64 -44.88
C ALA A 213 -12.54 -23.97 -43.62
N SER A 214 -12.68 -25.06 -42.84
CA SER A 214 -13.12 -26.45 -43.03
C SER A 214 -11.97 -27.46 -43.14
N THR A 215 -11.47 -27.94 -42.00
CA THR A 215 -10.76 -29.24 -41.88
C THR A 215 -11.10 -29.95 -40.56
N SER A 216 -11.74 -31.11 -40.68
CA SER A 216 -11.58 -32.35 -39.86
C SER A 216 -11.39 -32.25 -38.32
N ALA A 217 -12.33 -32.72 -37.48
CA ALA A 217 -12.61 -34.15 -37.15
C ALA A 217 -11.62 -34.74 -36.10
N THR A 218 -12.00 -35.64 -35.16
CA THR A 218 -13.27 -36.38 -34.96
C THR A 218 -13.44 -36.87 -33.51
N GLY A 219 -14.66 -36.80 -32.97
CA GLY A 219 -15.34 -37.87 -32.19
C GLY A 219 -14.80 -38.35 -30.83
N SER A 220 -15.59 -39.08 -30.01
CA SER A 220 -17.05 -39.30 -30.04
C SER A 220 -17.58 -39.98 -28.75
N THR A 221 -18.56 -39.37 -28.05
CA THR A 221 -19.65 -40.03 -27.25
C THR A 221 -19.28 -41.01 -26.10
N SER A 222 -20.13 -41.44 -25.16
CA SER A 222 -21.54 -41.18 -24.73
C SER A 222 -21.56 -41.17 -23.16
N ALA A 223 -22.48 -40.56 -22.40
CA ALA A 223 -23.94 -40.76 -22.29
C ALA A 223 -24.35 -42.23 -21.93
N ASP A 224 -25.26 -42.54 -20.99
CA ASP A 224 -26.07 -41.67 -20.10
C ASP A 224 -26.78 -42.40 -18.90
N THR A 225 -27.17 -41.66 -17.85
CA THR A 225 -28.17 -41.99 -16.79
C THR A 225 -27.87 -43.16 -15.77
N PRO A 226 -28.75 -43.57 -14.79
CA PRO A 226 -28.36 -43.51 -13.37
C PRO A 226 -28.81 -44.69 -12.43
N LYS A 227 -28.71 -44.47 -11.10
CA LYS A 227 -29.33 -45.20 -9.95
C LYS A 227 -28.63 -46.47 -9.41
N ARG A 228 -28.17 -46.42 -8.15
CA ARG A 228 -28.84 -47.11 -7.01
C ARG A 228 -28.23 -46.78 -5.63
N LYS A 229 -29.03 -46.95 -4.58
CA LYS A 229 -28.57 -47.03 -3.18
C LYS A 229 -28.01 -48.43 -2.89
N VAL A 230 -27.00 -48.54 -2.04
CA VAL A 230 -26.57 -49.79 -1.40
C VAL A 230 -26.41 -49.55 0.10
N SER A 231 -26.83 -50.51 0.92
CA SER A 231 -26.64 -50.52 2.37
C SER A 231 -25.70 -51.66 2.76
N PRO A 232 -24.75 -51.46 3.66
CA PRO A 232 -24.19 -52.54 4.47
C PRO A 232 -25.28 -53.14 5.37
N ARG A 233 -25.12 -54.40 5.77
CA ARG A 233 -26.05 -55.17 6.61
C ARG A 233 -25.25 -55.82 7.76
N ASP A 234 -25.93 -56.11 8.86
CA ASP A 234 -25.39 -56.61 10.12
C ASP A 234 -24.77 -58.02 10.09
N GLU A 235 -24.26 -58.40 11.28
CA GLU A 235 -23.94 -59.75 11.79
C GLU A 235 -22.55 -60.37 11.48
N PRO A 236 -22.02 -61.28 12.34
CA PRO A 236 -22.39 -61.56 13.75
C PRO A 236 -21.20 -61.59 14.75
N ARG A 237 -21.55 -61.73 16.03
CA ARG A 237 -20.64 -61.90 17.18
C ARG A 237 -19.82 -63.21 17.10
N ILE A 238 -18.56 -63.18 17.59
CA ILE A 238 -17.84 -64.38 18.06
C ILE A 238 -17.49 -64.25 19.55
N ARG A 239 -17.73 -65.31 20.33
CA ARG A 239 -17.39 -65.43 21.75
C ARG A 239 -15.94 -65.88 21.95
N ARG A 240 -15.19 -65.25 22.86
CA ARG A 240 -14.06 -65.83 23.63
C ARG A 240 -13.64 -64.86 24.75
N ARG A 241 -13.01 -65.28 25.85
CA ARG A 241 -13.27 -66.45 26.73
C ARG A 241 -12.64 -66.11 28.09
N ARG A 242 -13.43 -66.27 29.15
CA ARG A 242 -13.03 -66.27 30.56
C ARG A 242 -11.71 -67.02 30.81
N ASN A 243 -10.82 -66.45 31.62
CA ASN A 243 -9.91 -67.21 32.47
C ASN A 243 -9.69 -66.44 33.78
N GLU A 244 -9.75 -67.14 34.90
CA GLU A 244 -9.62 -66.63 36.27
C GLU A 244 -8.42 -67.34 36.92
N THR A 245 -7.57 -66.61 37.65
CA THR A 245 -6.52 -67.09 38.59
C THR A 245 -5.68 -65.87 39.03
N SER A 246 -5.15 -65.72 40.25
CA SER A 246 -5.63 -66.00 41.62
C SER A 246 -4.53 -65.60 42.62
N ALA A 247 -4.89 -65.04 43.79
CA ALA A 247 -4.05 -64.86 44.99
C ALA A 247 -2.83 -63.88 44.96
N SER A 248 -3.01 -62.70 45.60
CA SER A 248 -2.51 -62.32 46.94
C SER A 248 -1.05 -62.60 47.39
N PRO A 249 -0.54 -61.93 48.45
CA PRO A 249 -0.73 -60.51 48.89
C PRO A 249 0.55 -59.81 49.44
N THR A 250 0.53 -58.47 49.59
CA THR A 250 1.28 -57.62 50.57
C THR A 250 0.88 -56.16 50.28
N SER A 251 0.13 -55.42 51.12
CA SER A 251 0.42 -54.82 52.45
C SER A 251 1.07 -53.43 52.39
N ASN A 252 0.66 -52.53 53.30
CA ASN A 252 0.96 -51.09 53.37
C ASN A 252 0.23 -50.27 52.28
N PHE A 253 -0.87 -49.54 52.52
CA PHE A 253 -1.26 -48.66 53.64
C PHE A 253 -0.55 -47.29 53.63
N SER A 254 -1.07 -46.38 52.80
CA SER A 254 -1.03 -44.93 53.05
C SER A 254 -2.39 -44.37 52.64
N ASP A 255 -3.09 -43.74 53.57
CA ASP A 255 -4.45 -43.25 53.36
C ASP A 255 -4.46 -41.88 52.67
N SER A 256 -5.27 -41.73 51.63
CA SER A 256 -5.53 -40.45 50.97
C SER A 256 -6.79 -40.54 50.11
N GLU A 257 -7.94 -40.15 50.66
CA GLU A 257 -9.18 -40.02 49.89
C GLU A 257 -9.01 -38.96 48.77
N SER A 258 -9.03 -39.41 47.52
CA SER A 258 -9.30 -38.55 46.37
C SER A 258 -10.47 -39.14 45.59
N GLU A 259 -11.64 -38.49 45.68
CA GLU A 259 -12.89 -38.98 45.09
C GLU A 259 -12.70 -39.39 43.62
N GLN A 260 -12.94 -40.67 43.30
CA GLN A 260 -12.91 -41.14 41.93
C GLN A 260 -14.13 -40.63 41.16
N ARG A 261 -14.06 -39.38 40.68
CA ARG A 261 -15.03 -38.80 39.74
C ARG A 261 -15.20 -39.74 38.54
N VAL A 262 -16.30 -40.48 38.53
CA VAL A 262 -16.67 -41.43 37.48
C VAL A 262 -16.68 -40.70 36.14
N LYS A 263 -15.67 -40.98 35.31
CA LYS A 263 -15.47 -40.34 34.01
C LYS A 263 -16.58 -40.79 33.06
N ARG A 264 -17.71 -40.07 33.07
CA ARG A 264 -18.79 -40.22 32.07
C ARG A 264 -18.15 -40.23 30.69
N ALA A 265 -18.48 -41.23 29.87
CA ALA A 265 -17.88 -41.39 28.55
C ALA A 265 -18.04 -40.09 27.75
N ARG A 266 -16.91 -39.47 27.40
CA ARG A 266 -16.87 -38.20 26.67
C ARG A 266 -17.41 -38.48 25.26
N THR A 267 -18.70 -38.22 25.05
CA THR A 267 -19.36 -38.42 23.77
C THR A 267 -18.57 -37.67 22.71
N ARG A 268 -18.16 -38.37 21.64
CA ARG A 268 -17.51 -37.71 20.50
C ARG A 268 -18.53 -36.73 19.92
N SER A 269 -18.31 -35.44 20.12
CA SER A 269 -19.12 -34.39 19.53
C SER A 269 -19.15 -34.62 18.01
N PRO A 270 -20.34 -34.66 17.37
CA PRO A 270 -20.41 -34.80 15.93
C PRO A 270 -19.63 -33.65 15.28
N GLY A 271 -18.95 -33.96 14.16
CA GLY A 271 -17.94 -33.08 13.56
C GLY A 271 -18.44 -31.65 13.31
N ILE A 272 -17.52 -30.68 13.41
CA ILE A 272 -17.85 -29.25 13.40
C ILE A 272 -17.38 -28.59 12.09
N PRO A 273 -18.13 -28.70 10.98
CA PRO A 273 -18.07 -27.71 9.92
C PRO A 273 -18.80 -26.42 10.35
N ASN A 274 -18.55 -25.31 9.65
CA ASN A 274 -19.31 -24.05 9.76
C ASN A 274 -19.26 -23.29 11.11
N LEU A 275 -18.18 -23.40 11.89
CA LEU A 275 -17.88 -22.35 12.89
C LEU A 275 -17.53 -21.01 12.21
N GLU A 276 -16.73 -21.06 11.15
CA GLU A 276 -16.29 -19.90 10.38
C GLU A 276 -17.46 -19.21 9.65
N ALA A 277 -18.32 -19.97 8.96
CA ALA A 277 -19.56 -19.44 8.39
C ALA A 277 -20.48 -18.78 9.44
N LYS A 278 -20.48 -19.28 10.69
CA LYS A 278 -21.18 -18.62 11.82
C LYS A 278 -20.45 -17.36 12.30
N ARG A 279 -19.11 -17.30 12.30
CA ARG A 279 -18.34 -16.05 12.53
C ARG A 279 -18.69 -15.01 11.44
N ALA A 280 -18.64 -15.39 10.17
CA ALA A 280 -18.99 -14.53 9.02
C ALA A 280 -20.45 -14.04 9.06
N GLN A 281 -21.43 -14.92 9.34
CA GLN A 281 -22.84 -14.52 9.45
C GLN A 281 -23.07 -13.52 10.60
N ARG A 282 -22.37 -13.68 11.74
CA ARG A 282 -22.39 -12.70 12.85
C ARG A 282 -21.78 -11.37 12.44
N ALA A 283 -20.67 -11.38 11.68
CA ALA A 283 -20.01 -10.18 11.18
C ALA A 283 -20.92 -9.40 10.20
N LYS A 284 -21.50 -10.08 9.21
CA LYS A 284 -22.48 -9.48 8.28
C LYS A 284 -23.66 -8.84 9.02
N ARG A 285 -24.27 -9.57 9.97
CA ARG A 285 -25.38 -9.06 10.81
C ARG A 285 -24.97 -7.88 11.71
N ARG A 286 -23.69 -7.73 12.09
CA ARG A 286 -23.17 -6.53 12.78
C ARG A 286 -23.06 -5.34 11.80
N LEU A 287 -22.55 -5.57 10.58
CA LEU A 287 -22.42 -4.54 9.54
C LEU A 287 -23.79 -4.02 9.08
N ASP A 288 -24.75 -4.91 8.83
CA ASP A 288 -26.12 -4.53 8.40
C ASP A 288 -26.82 -3.67 9.47
N ARG A 289 -26.69 -4.03 10.75
CA ARG A 289 -27.17 -3.20 11.88
C ARG A 289 -26.54 -1.81 11.93
N PHE A 290 -25.25 -1.70 11.60
CA PHE A 290 -24.57 -0.41 11.53
C PHE A 290 -25.03 0.41 10.31
N ARG A 291 -25.17 -0.22 9.14
CA ARG A 291 -25.67 0.41 7.91
C ARG A 291 -27.09 0.94 8.09
N ASN A 292 -27.98 0.15 8.69
CA ASN A 292 -29.35 0.55 8.97
C ASN A 292 -29.44 1.68 10.01
N ARG A 293 -28.59 1.65 11.06
CA ARG A 293 -28.51 2.77 12.02
C ARG A 293 -28.00 4.06 11.37
N LYS A 294 -27.00 3.97 10.47
CA LYS A 294 -26.55 5.15 9.71
C LYS A 294 -27.65 5.65 8.77
N LYS A 295 -28.37 4.75 8.08
CA LYS A 295 -29.48 5.15 7.21
C LYS A 295 -30.56 5.88 8.00
N ALA A 296 -31.08 5.29 9.09
CA ALA A 296 -32.10 5.93 9.92
C ALA A 296 -31.67 7.28 10.51
N TRP A 297 -30.38 7.47 10.82
CA TRP A 297 -29.85 8.77 11.24
C TRP A 297 -29.77 9.78 10.09
N ASN A 298 -29.33 9.37 8.89
CA ASN A 298 -29.39 10.19 7.69
C ASN A 298 -30.83 10.59 7.34
N ASP A 299 -31.75 9.62 7.36
CA ASP A 299 -33.17 9.79 7.03
C ASP A 299 -33.80 10.82 7.99
N ALA A 300 -33.59 10.69 9.31
CA ALA A 300 -34.09 11.64 10.32
C ALA A 300 -33.41 13.03 10.29
N MET A 301 -32.16 13.12 9.81
CA MET A 301 -31.50 14.41 9.55
C MET A 301 -32.06 15.09 8.29
N HIS A 302 -32.40 14.31 7.26
CA HIS A 302 -33.02 14.81 6.04
C HIS A 302 -34.47 15.25 6.28
N GLU A 303 -35.24 14.48 7.05
CA GLU A 303 -36.60 14.83 7.50
C GLU A 303 -36.62 16.20 8.19
N LYS A 304 -35.75 16.42 9.20
CA LYS A 304 -35.63 17.72 9.89
C LYS A 304 -35.14 18.85 9.00
N PHE A 305 -34.28 18.56 8.03
CA PHE A 305 -33.84 19.55 7.05
C PHE A 305 -34.99 19.96 6.13
N MET A 306 -35.77 19.00 5.62
CA MET A 306 -36.95 19.26 4.80
C MET A 306 -38.06 19.97 5.59
N GLU A 307 -38.28 19.61 6.86
CA GLU A 307 -39.17 20.32 7.78
C GLU A 307 -38.76 21.79 7.94
N SER A 308 -37.46 22.06 8.18
CA SER A 308 -36.93 23.41 8.28
C SER A 308 -37.05 24.21 6.98
N VAL A 309 -36.81 23.58 5.82
CA VAL A 309 -36.92 24.24 4.50
C VAL A 309 -38.38 24.52 4.12
N MET A 310 -39.30 23.62 4.48
CA MET A 310 -40.74 23.78 4.21
C MET A 310 -41.41 24.77 5.19
N ALA A 311 -40.86 24.98 6.38
CA ALA A 311 -41.34 26.00 7.32
C ALA A 311 -41.15 27.44 6.82
N ASP A 312 -40.10 27.69 6.02
CA ASP A 312 -39.83 28.99 5.39
C ASP A 312 -40.67 29.24 4.12
N VAL A 313 -41.40 28.23 3.62
CA VAL A 313 -42.33 28.39 2.48
C VAL A 313 -43.64 28.99 3.01
N PRO A 314 -44.04 30.22 2.62
CA PRO A 314 -45.29 30.80 3.09
C PRO A 314 -46.47 29.90 2.70
N PRO A 315 -47.43 29.64 3.60
CA PRO A 315 -48.58 28.81 3.28
C PRO A 315 -49.32 29.43 2.11
N ARG A 316 -49.35 28.70 0.97
CA ARG A 316 -50.00 29.16 -0.26
C ARG A 316 -51.43 29.59 0.10
N PRO A 317 -51.84 30.84 -0.20
CA PRO A 317 -53.18 31.29 0.12
C PRO A 317 -54.20 30.33 -0.50
N PRO A 318 -55.29 30.00 0.22
CA PRO A 318 -56.28 29.05 -0.29
C PRO A 318 -56.78 29.56 -1.65
N PRO A 319 -56.91 28.68 -2.66
CA PRO A 319 -57.47 29.10 -3.93
C PRO A 319 -58.85 29.70 -3.69
N PRO A 320 -59.21 30.82 -4.36
CA PRO A 320 -60.58 31.32 -4.30
C PRO A 320 -61.54 30.21 -4.77
N PRO A 321 -62.76 30.13 -4.20
CA PRO A 321 -63.70 29.08 -4.55
C PRO A 321 -63.97 29.08 -6.06
N GLU A 322 -63.85 27.92 -6.70
CA GLU A 322 -63.98 27.77 -8.14
C GLU A 322 -65.43 28.03 -8.58
N GLU A 323 -65.71 29.23 -9.09
CA GLU A 323 -66.94 29.49 -9.83
C GLU A 323 -66.93 28.71 -11.15
N THR A 324 -67.67 27.60 -11.14
CA THR A 324 -68.31 26.89 -12.27
C THR A 324 -67.76 27.21 -13.67
N ALA A 325 -67.02 26.27 -14.25
CA ALA A 325 -66.42 26.40 -15.57
C ALA A 325 -67.42 26.84 -16.67
N GLN A 326 -67.18 28.03 -17.23
CA GLN A 326 -67.77 28.52 -18.48
C GLN A 326 -66.74 28.31 -19.61
N PRO A 327 -67.02 27.47 -20.62
CA PRO A 327 -66.13 27.31 -21.77
C PRO A 327 -66.33 28.48 -22.76
N TYR A 328 -65.31 29.29 -22.98
CA TYR A 328 -65.35 30.36 -23.98
C TYR A 328 -64.17 30.26 -24.96
N GLU A 329 -64.50 30.11 -26.24
CA GLU A 329 -63.55 30.19 -27.35
C GLU A 329 -63.37 31.64 -27.80
N GLY A 330 -62.16 31.98 -28.28
CA GLY A 330 -61.93 33.21 -29.06
C GLY A 330 -60.91 34.18 -28.47
N GLY A 331 -60.18 34.84 -29.38
CA GLY A 331 -59.41 36.06 -29.08
C GLY A 331 -60.29 37.33 -29.18
N PRO A 332 -59.76 38.54 -29.46
CA PRO A 332 -58.58 38.77 -30.30
C PRO A 332 -57.59 39.82 -29.74
N GLN A 333 -56.73 40.33 -30.62
CA GLN A 333 -55.84 41.48 -30.39
C GLN A 333 -56.64 42.75 -30.03
N SER A 334 -56.04 43.66 -29.27
CA SER A 334 -56.45 45.07 -29.20
C SER A 334 -55.28 45.99 -28.85
N GLN A 335 -55.23 47.16 -29.48
CA GLN A 335 -54.23 48.20 -29.22
C GLN A 335 -54.67 49.09 -28.04
N PRO A 336 -53.74 49.67 -27.26
CA PRO A 336 -54.08 50.76 -26.36
C PRO A 336 -54.47 52.00 -27.18
N GLN A 337 -55.72 52.44 -27.07
CA GLN A 337 -56.22 53.61 -27.80
C GLN A 337 -55.62 54.91 -27.26
N ARG A 338 -55.19 55.77 -28.19
CA ARG A 338 -54.87 57.18 -27.97
C ARG A 338 -56.16 57.94 -27.65
N MET A 339 -56.43 58.23 -26.37
CA MET A 339 -57.54 59.12 -26.01
C MET A 339 -57.22 60.56 -26.37
N GLU A 340 -58.17 61.22 -27.02
CA GLU A 340 -58.09 62.63 -27.40
C GLU A 340 -58.51 63.52 -26.23
N SER A 341 -57.81 64.64 -26.03
CA SER A 341 -58.12 65.60 -24.98
C SER A 341 -59.11 66.66 -25.47
N PRO A 342 -60.05 67.15 -24.63
CA PRO A 342 -60.98 68.19 -25.03
C PRO A 342 -60.26 69.54 -25.29
N PRO A 343 -60.80 70.40 -26.16
CA PRO A 343 -60.19 71.70 -26.44
C PRO A 343 -60.27 72.62 -25.21
N ALA A 344 -59.11 73.05 -24.74
CA ALA A 344 -58.99 74.06 -23.69
C ALA A 344 -59.37 75.46 -24.21
N THR A 345 -59.76 76.36 -23.30
CA THR A 345 -60.07 77.76 -23.61
C THR A 345 -58.83 78.65 -23.42
N ASP A 346 -58.39 79.32 -24.47
CA ASP A 346 -57.08 80.01 -24.60
C ASP A 346 -56.80 81.19 -23.64
N ASN A 347 -57.63 81.44 -22.63
CA ASN A 347 -57.48 82.57 -21.70
C ASN A 347 -57.03 82.18 -20.28
N ALA A 348 -56.70 80.91 -20.00
CA ALA A 348 -56.19 80.46 -18.70
C ALA A 348 -54.69 80.08 -18.68
N ALA A 349 -54.08 79.83 -19.83
CA ALA A 349 -52.75 79.22 -19.93
C ALA A 349 -51.60 80.10 -19.35
N MET A 350 -51.75 81.43 -19.37
CA MET A 350 -50.70 82.36 -18.93
C MET A 350 -50.39 82.29 -17.42
N ASP A 351 -51.40 82.07 -16.57
CA ASP A 351 -51.20 81.96 -15.12
C ASP A 351 -50.71 80.55 -14.72
N GLU A 352 -51.11 79.51 -15.45
CA GLU A 352 -50.74 78.13 -15.14
C GLU A 352 -49.26 77.83 -15.47
N ASP A 353 -48.75 78.32 -16.62
CA ASP A 353 -47.32 78.24 -16.92
C ASP A 353 -46.47 79.15 -16.00
N ALA A 354 -47.00 80.28 -15.52
CA ALA A 354 -46.33 81.11 -14.51
C ALA A 354 -46.18 80.37 -13.17
N ALA A 355 -47.24 79.72 -12.68
CA ALA A 355 -47.18 78.87 -11.48
C ALA A 355 -46.21 77.69 -11.65
N ARG A 356 -46.18 77.09 -12.84
CA ARG A 356 -45.28 75.98 -13.19
C ARG A 356 -43.82 76.41 -13.22
N LEU A 357 -43.51 77.59 -13.77
CA LEU A 357 -42.16 78.16 -13.77
C LEU A 357 -41.68 78.49 -12.34
N ALA A 358 -42.55 79.06 -11.50
CA ALA A 358 -42.24 79.29 -10.08
C ALA A 358 -41.90 77.99 -9.33
N ALA A 359 -42.70 76.93 -9.52
CA ALA A 359 -42.43 75.62 -8.93
C ALA A 359 -41.09 75.01 -9.41
N ILE A 360 -40.73 75.21 -10.68
CA ILE A 360 -39.42 74.81 -11.22
C ILE A 360 -38.30 75.62 -10.56
N GLU A 361 -38.44 76.93 -10.38
CA GLU A 361 -37.42 77.77 -9.74
C GLU A 361 -37.25 77.44 -8.24
N GLU A 362 -38.34 77.19 -7.50
CA GLU A 362 -38.26 76.69 -6.12
C GLU A 362 -37.55 75.33 -6.03
N SER A 363 -37.86 74.40 -6.95
CA SER A 363 -37.17 73.10 -7.00
C SER A 363 -35.67 73.25 -7.27
N ARG A 364 -35.29 74.21 -8.14
CA ARG A 364 -33.90 74.53 -8.48
C ARG A 364 -33.16 75.17 -7.31
N ARG A 365 -33.82 76.05 -6.56
CA ARG A 365 -33.29 76.63 -5.31
C ARG A 365 -33.06 75.57 -4.24
N LYS A 366 -33.98 74.61 -4.11
CA LYS A 366 -33.89 73.48 -3.15
C LYS A 366 -32.79 72.48 -3.53
N LEU A 367 -32.56 72.22 -4.81
CA LEU A 367 -31.41 71.44 -5.29
C LEU A 367 -30.08 72.15 -5.00
N ALA A 368 -29.99 73.47 -5.21
CA ALA A 368 -28.81 74.27 -4.90
C ALA A 368 -28.52 74.42 -3.38
N GLU A 369 -29.48 74.07 -2.53
CA GLU A 369 -29.30 73.96 -1.08
C GLU A 369 -28.72 72.57 -0.71
N LEU A 370 -29.32 71.49 -1.22
CA LEU A 370 -28.79 70.11 -1.05
C LEU A 370 -27.37 69.94 -1.63
N GLU A 371 -27.03 70.66 -2.70
CA GLU A 371 -25.69 70.61 -3.30
C GLU A 371 -24.60 71.30 -2.45
N LYS A 372 -24.97 72.09 -1.42
CA LYS A 372 -24.02 72.61 -0.42
C LYS A 372 -23.68 71.61 0.68
N ASP A 373 -24.62 70.74 1.04
CA ASP A 373 -24.40 69.68 2.04
C ASP A 373 -23.74 68.43 1.41
N ARG A 374 -23.87 68.27 0.10
CA ARG A 374 -23.20 67.23 -0.72
C ARG A 374 -21.73 66.98 -0.35
N PRO A 375 -20.80 67.96 -0.28
CA PRO A 375 -19.42 67.71 0.13
C PRO A 375 -19.29 67.12 1.54
N ILE A 376 -20.14 67.52 2.50
CA ILE A 376 -20.14 67.00 3.87
C ILE A 376 -20.54 65.51 3.86
N TRP A 377 -21.52 65.13 3.03
CA TRP A 377 -21.92 63.75 2.83
C TRP A 377 -20.87 62.93 2.06
N GLU A 378 -20.22 63.50 1.04
CA GLU A 378 -19.15 62.84 0.28
C GLU A 378 -17.90 62.59 1.14
N GLU A 379 -17.52 63.50 2.03
CA GLU A 379 -16.46 63.28 3.02
C GLU A 379 -16.85 62.23 4.07
N ALA A 380 -18.07 62.29 4.61
CA ALA A 380 -18.57 61.27 5.55
C ALA A 380 -18.62 59.87 4.93
N ALA A 381 -19.04 59.76 3.66
CA ALA A 381 -19.08 58.52 2.90
C ALA A 381 -17.68 58.01 2.51
N ARG A 382 -16.71 58.92 2.27
CA ARG A 382 -15.30 58.57 2.05
C ARG A 382 -14.67 58.06 3.35
N LYS A 383 -14.95 58.70 4.48
CA LYS A 383 -14.46 58.30 5.82
C LYS A 383 -15.02 56.94 6.26
N ARG A 384 -16.30 56.64 5.94
CA ARG A 384 -16.88 55.30 6.17
C ARG A 384 -16.18 54.22 5.35
N ARG A 385 -16.03 54.42 4.03
CA ARG A 385 -15.32 53.46 3.17
C ARG A 385 -13.87 53.21 3.60
N ALA A 386 -13.12 54.26 3.93
CA ALA A 386 -11.75 54.11 4.43
C ALA A 386 -11.68 53.35 5.78
N ALA A 387 -12.69 53.47 6.65
CA ALA A 387 -12.77 52.69 7.89
C ALA A 387 -13.14 51.22 7.62
N GLU A 388 -14.08 50.98 6.72
CA GLU A 388 -14.51 49.63 6.28
C GLU A 388 -13.37 48.88 5.60
N GLU A 389 -12.65 49.53 4.67
CA GLU A 389 -11.45 48.99 4.03
C GLU A 389 -10.34 48.66 5.05
N ALA A 390 -10.12 49.51 6.05
CA ALA A 390 -9.15 49.28 7.11
C ALA A 390 -9.54 48.12 8.05
N GLU A 391 -10.82 48.00 8.40
CA GLU A 391 -11.32 46.86 9.19
C GLU A 391 -11.24 45.55 8.38
N GLU A 392 -11.59 45.57 7.10
CA GLU A 392 -11.53 44.38 6.25
C GLU A 392 -10.08 43.95 5.99
N ALA A 393 -9.15 44.90 5.81
CA ALA A 393 -7.71 44.63 5.75
C ALA A 393 -7.18 44.03 7.05
N ALA A 394 -7.55 44.57 8.22
CA ALA A 394 -7.18 44.01 9.52
C ALA A 394 -7.76 42.59 9.73
N ARG A 395 -9.00 42.35 9.29
CA ARG A 395 -9.65 41.03 9.32
C ARG A 395 -8.95 40.02 8.41
N ARG A 396 -8.55 40.43 7.19
CA ARG A 396 -7.76 39.61 6.26
C ARG A 396 -6.39 39.27 6.85
N ALA A 397 -5.67 40.27 7.36
CA ALA A 397 -4.36 40.08 7.99
C ALA A 397 -4.41 39.14 9.21
N ARG A 398 -5.44 39.27 10.06
CA ARG A 398 -5.65 38.36 11.20
C ARG A 398 -5.90 36.92 10.75
N LYS A 399 -6.75 36.72 9.74
CA LYS A 399 -7.05 35.38 9.18
C LYS A 399 -5.83 34.76 8.49
N GLU A 400 -4.98 35.56 7.86
CA GLU A 400 -3.71 35.11 7.30
C GLU A 400 -2.71 34.71 8.38
N ALA A 401 -2.53 35.53 9.41
CA ALA A 401 -1.66 35.19 10.56
C ALA A 401 -2.13 33.89 11.27
N GLU A 402 -3.44 33.71 11.42
CA GLU A 402 -4.05 32.47 11.94
C GLU A 402 -3.76 31.26 11.02
N ARG A 403 -3.89 31.41 9.69
CA ARG A 403 -3.52 30.38 8.71
C ARG A 403 -2.04 30.00 8.81
N GLN A 404 -1.13 30.99 8.85
CA GLN A 404 0.31 30.76 8.94
C GLN A 404 0.69 30.09 10.28
N ALA A 405 0.06 30.48 11.39
CA ALA A 405 0.26 29.85 12.69
C ALA A 405 -0.23 28.38 12.70
N ALA A 406 -1.41 28.11 12.15
CA ALA A 406 -1.96 26.76 12.03
C ALA A 406 -1.12 25.86 11.10
N GLU A 407 -0.58 26.40 10.01
CA GLU A 407 0.34 25.69 9.12
C GLU A 407 1.67 25.38 9.82
N ALA A 408 2.25 26.35 10.54
CA ALA A 408 3.47 26.15 11.31
C ALA A 408 3.30 25.10 12.43
N GLU A 409 2.16 25.10 13.14
CA GLU A 409 1.85 24.05 14.12
C GLU A 409 1.65 22.69 13.44
N ALA A 410 0.88 22.63 12.34
CA ALA A 410 0.67 21.40 11.59
C ALA A 410 1.98 20.82 11.04
N ARG A 411 2.92 21.68 10.61
CA ARG A 411 4.27 21.29 10.21
C ARG A 411 5.06 20.74 11.39
N ARG A 412 5.14 21.47 12.52
CA ARG A 412 5.86 21.01 13.73
C ARG A 412 5.32 19.65 14.20
N ARG A 413 3.99 19.47 14.21
CA ARG A 413 3.33 18.21 14.57
C ARG A 413 3.61 17.07 13.58
N ARG A 414 3.80 17.35 12.28
CA ARG A 414 4.26 16.35 11.28
C ARG A 414 5.71 15.94 11.52
N GLU A 415 6.59 16.89 11.84
CA GLU A 415 8.00 16.66 12.14
C GLU A 415 8.18 15.87 13.46
N GLU A 416 7.46 16.26 14.53
CA GLU A 416 7.36 15.54 15.81
C GLU A 416 6.87 14.09 15.60
N ALA A 417 5.77 13.89 14.87
CA ALA A 417 5.21 12.56 14.62
C ALA A 417 6.14 11.67 13.77
N ARG A 418 6.90 12.25 12.83
CA ARG A 418 7.92 11.51 12.06
C ARG A 418 9.08 11.08 12.95
N ALA A 419 9.60 11.97 13.80
CA ALA A 419 10.66 11.64 14.73
C ALA A 419 10.23 10.58 15.77
N GLU A 420 8.97 10.63 16.23
CA GLU A 420 8.45 9.60 17.14
C GLU A 420 8.27 8.24 16.45
N ALA A 421 7.82 8.22 15.19
CA ALA A 421 7.72 7.01 14.38
C ALA A 421 9.10 6.38 14.12
N GLU A 422 10.10 7.17 13.74
CA GLU A 422 11.48 6.72 13.54
C GLU A 422 12.08 6.15 14.84
N ARG A 423 11.83 6.79 15.99
CA ARG A 423 12.24 6.28 17.31
C ARG A 423 11.59 4.92 17.62
N LYS A 424 10.30 4.76 17.34
CA LYS A 424 9.55 3.50 17.52
C LYS A 424 10.04 2.39 16.57
N GLU A 425 10.34 2.72 15.31
CA GLU A 425 10.93 1.75 14.37
C GLU A 425 12.31 1.30 14.84
N ARG A 426 13.16 2.24 15.27
CA ARG A 426 14.49 1.92 15.83
C ARG A 426 14.39 1.02 17.07
N GLU A 427 13.50 1.33 18.01
CA GLU A 427 13.30 0.55 19.23
C GLU A 427 12.77 -0.85 18.95
N THR A 428 11.76 -1.00 18.08
CA THR A 428 11.20 -2.30 17.69
C THR A 428 12.21 -3.17 16.94
N LYS A 429 13.01 -2.57 16.05
CA LYS A 429 14.11 -3.23 15.33
C LYS A 429 15.24 -3.68 16.27
N GLU A 430 15.62 -2.85 17.23
CA GLU A 430 16.62 -3.20 18.25
C GLU A 430 16.10 -4.31 19.17
N ARG A 431 14.85 -4.22 19.64
CA ARG A 431 14.20 -5.27 20.44
C ARG A 431 14.11 -6.58 19.68
N ALA A 432 13.70 -6.57 18.42
CA ALA A 432 13.69 -7.77 17.58
C ALA A 432 15.10 -8.37 17.39
N GLY A 433 16.16 -7.55 17.36
CA GLY A 433 17.55 -7.99 17.40
C GLY A 433 17.92 -8.66 18.73
N ARG A 434 17.59 -8.02 19.85
CA ARG A 434 17.81 -8.57 21.21
C ARG A 434 17.06 -9.89 21.42
N ASP A 435 15.79 -9.96 21.04
CA ASP A 435 14.94 -11.16 21.17
C ASP A 435 15.47 -12.32 20.30
N ARG A 436 16.01 -12.05 19.10
CA ARG A 436 16.68 -13.06 18.25
C ARG A 436 17.95 -13.60 18.93
N HIS A 437 18.81 -12.71 19.41
CA HIS A 437 20.05 -13.09 20.09
C HIS A 437 19.79 -13.84 21.41
N GLU A 438 18.77 -13.46 22.18
CA GLU A 438 18.40 -14.18 23.40
C GLU A 438 17.81 -15.57 23.09
N LYS A 439 16.98 -15.70 22.03
CA LYS A 439 16.50 -17.01 21.54
C LYS A 439 17.66 -17.90 21.09
N GLN A 440 18.66 -17.35 20.41
CA GLN A 440 19.88 -18.06 20.01
C GLN A 440 20.65 -18.57 21.23
N ARG A 441 20.97 -17.70 22.21
CA ARG A 441 21.61 -18.09 23.47
C ARG A 441 20.81 -19.14 24.26
N LYS A 442 19.48 -19.08 24.25
CA LYS A 442 18.60 -20.09 24.88
C LYS A 442 18.71 -21.44 24.16
N LEU A 443 18.71 -21.46 22.83
CA LEU A 443 18.94 -22.66 22.04
C LEU A 443 20.34 -23.25 22.28
N ASP A 444 21.38 -22.41 22.25
CA ASP A 444 22.76 -22.83 22.52
C ASP A 444 22.91 -23.44 23.92
N ASN A 445 22.28 -22.85 24.93
CA ASN A 445 22.23 -23.45 26.27
C ASN A 445 21.53 -24.81 26.28
N VAL A 446 20.43 -24.99 25.53
CA VAL A 446 19.73 -26.28 25.39
C VAL A 446 20.57 -27.34 24.67
N TRP A 447 21.33 -26.95 23.63
CA TRP A 447 22.28 -27.82 22.93
C TRP A 447 23.44 -28.23 23.85
N ARG A 448 24.02 -27.27 24.59
CA ARG A 448 25.13 -27.52 25.53
C ARG A 448 24.71 -28.36 26.74
N SER A 449 23.48 -28.21 27.24
CA SER A 449 22.99 -28.95 28.41
C SER A 449 22.54 -30.39 28.13
N HIS A 450 22.38 -30.78 26.86
CA HIS A 450 21.89 -32.12 26.49
C HIS A 450 22.95 -33.21 26.73
N LYS A 451 22.77 -34.03 27.77
CA LYS A 451 23.68 -35.14 28.15
C LYS A 451 23.81 -36.28 27.12
N ARG A 452 23.10 -36.23 26.00
CA ARG A 452 23.18 -37.19 24.89
C ARG A 452 23.21 -36.43 23.58
N TRP A 453 24.38 -36.40 22.95
CA TRP A 453 24.56 -35.89 21.60
C TRP A 453 24.36 -37.05 20.60
N THR A 454 23.61 -36.83 19.53
CA THR A 454 23.31 -37.83 18.50
C THR A 454 23.43 -37.21 17.10
N ALA A 455 23.54 -38.04 16.06
CA ALA A 455 23.59 -37.56 14.68
C ALA A 455 22.36 -36.72 14.29
N GLU A 456 21.18 -37.09 14.79
CA GLU A 456 19.94 -36.32 14.62
C GLU A 456 20.04 -34.93 15.27
N ARG A 457 20.63 -34.81 16.47
CA ARG A 457 20.84 -33.50 17.11
C ARG A 457 21.90 -32.66 16.43
N ALA A 458 22.94 -33.30 15.88
CA ALA A 458 23.92 -32.62 15.04
C ALA A 458 23.27 -32.08 13.75
N TYR A 459 22.36 -32.83 13.13
CA TYR A 459 21.55 -32.37 11.99
C TYR A 459 20.62 -31.20 12.35
N ASP A 460 19.86 -31.31 13.45
CA ASP A 460 18.97 -30.24 13.92
C ASP A 460 19.75 -28.93 14.14
N ARG A 461 20.89 -28.98 14.85
CA ARG A 461 21.77 -27.81 15.04
C ARG A 461 22.32 -27.29 13.72
N TYR A 462 22.86 -28.17 12.87
CA TYR A 462 23.43 -27.78 11.57
C TYR A 462 22.38 -27.07 10.71
N ARG A 463 21.14 -27.58 10.65
CA ARG A 463 20.03 -26.99 9.89
C ARG A 463 19.62 -25.63 10.46
N LEU A 464 19.41 -25.53 11.77
CA LEU A 464 18.99 -24.29 12.42
C LEU A 464 20.03 -23.17 12.26
N LEU A 465 21.32 -23.51 12.45
CA LEU A 465 22.42 -22.56 12.21
C LEU A 465 22.62 -22.29 10.72
N SER A 466 22.34 -23.25 9.83
CA SER A 466 22.47 -23.07 8.38
C SER A 466 21.55 -21.99 7.84
N ASP A 467 20.27 -22.03 8.24
CA ASP A 467 19.27 -21.07 7.78
C ASP A 467 19.58 -19.68 8.37
N TRP A 468 19.92 -19.59 9.66
CA TRP A 468 20.37 -18.35 10.32
C TRP A 468 21.65 -17.78 9.69
N PHE A 469 22.63 -18.62 9.37
CA PHE A 469 23.93 -18.22 8.82
C PHE A 469 23.81 -17.72 7.38
N ASP A 470 22.86 -18.22 6.58
CA ASP A 470 22.59 -17.68 5.24
C ASP A 470 21.97 -16.27 5.30
N ASP A 471 21.07 -16.01 6.25
CA ASP A 471 20.41 -14.70 6.45
C ASP A 471 21.30 -13.65 7.16
N ALA A 472 22.25 -14.09 7.97
CA ALA A 472 23.05 -13.21 8.84
C ALA A 472 23.89 -12.17 8.07
N LYS A 473 23.99 -10.97 8.66
CA LYS A 473 24.85 -9.87 8.19
C LYS A 473 25.90 -9.54 9.24
N PHE A 474 27.05 -10.18 9.14
CA PHE A 474 28.20 -9.97 10.01
C PHE A 474 28.83 -8.60 9.75
N THR A 475 29.28 -7.94 10.81
CA THR A 475 29.87 -6.59 10.78
C THR A 475 30.92 -6.49 11.90
N ALA A 476 31.76 -5.46 11.94
CA ALA A 476 32.70 -5.28 13.06
C ALA A 476 32.03 -5.23 14.45
N ASN A 477 30.78 -4.74 14.52
CA ASN A 477 29.99 -4.70 15.76
C ASN A 477 29.32 -6.05 16.11
N ALA A 478 29.39 -7.04 15.20
CA ALA A 478 28.81 -8.37 15.32
C ALA A 478 29.67 -9.35 14.50
N PRO A 479 30.90 -9.65 14.98
CA PRO A 479 31.88 -10.46 14.26
C PRO A 479 31.38 -11.90 14.08
N LEU A 480 31.82 -12.56 13.01
CA LEU A 480 31.60 -14.01 12.85
C LEU A 480 32.49 -14.77 13.85
N THR A 481 31.86 -15.39 14.87
CA THR A 481 32.54 -16.29 15.80
C THR A 481 32.41 -17.75 15.37
N PHE A 482 33.35 -18.60 15.80
CA PHE A 482 33.40 -20.02 15.46
C PHE A 482 32.07 -20.79 15.71
N ASP A 483 31.44 -20.58 16.87
CA ASP A 483 30.19 -21.24 17.27
C ASP A 483 29.00 -20.97 16.34
N LEU A 484 29.04 -19.86 15.59
CA LEU A 484 27.96 -19.37 14.72
C LEU A 484 28.02 -19.96 13.30
N VAL A 485 29.12 -20.62 12.94
CA VAL A 485 29.23 -21.35 11.67
C VAL A 485 28.52 -22.71 11.81
N PRO A 486 27.68 -23.11 10.83
CA PRO A 486 27.03 -24.43 10.84
C PRO A 486 28.04 -25.53 10.45
N TRP A 487 28.96 -25.90 11.33
CA TRP A 487 29.94 -26.95 11.03
C TRP A 487 29.27 -28.33 10.88
N PRO A 488 29.46 -29.05 9.75
CA PRO A 488 28.86 -30.36 9.51
C PRO A 488 29.70 -31.46 10.19
N VAL A 489 29.67 -31.55 11.51
CA VAL A 489 30.39 -32.57 12.29
C VAL A 489 29.47 -33.28 13.29
N LEU A 490 29.85 -34.49 13.70
CA LEU A 490 29.12 -35.29 14.72
C LEU A 490 29.55 -34.99 16.17
N GLN A 491 30.59 -34.17 16.37
CA GLN A 491 31.06 -33.79 17.70
C GLN A 491 30.11 -32.84 18.44
N HIS A 492 30.25 -32.74 19.76
CA HIS A 492 29.42 -31.85 20.60
C HIS A 492 29.87 -30.38 20.46
N PRO A 493 28.95 -29.38 20.49
CA PRO A 493 29.30 -27.97 20.32
C PRO A 493 30.12 -27.33 21.45
N SER A 494 30.54 -28.09 22.46
CA SER A 494 31.48 -27.65 23.51
C SER A 494 32.74 -28.50 23.58
N SER A 495 32.93 -29.45 22.65
CA SER A 495 34.19 -30.17 22.46
C SER A 495 34.88 -29.80 21.13
N ILE A 496 34.10 -29.46 20.10
CA ILE A 496 34.62 -29.08 18.78
C ILE A 496 35.49 -27.82 18.85
N THR A 497 36.72 -27.92 18.34
CA THR A 497 37.65 -26.82 18.06
C THR A 497 37.79 -26.61 16.54
N VAL A 498 38.58 -25.62 16.12
CA VAL A 498 38.85 -25.43 14.67
C VAL A 498 39.66 -26.59 14.08
N GLU A 499 40.48 -27.26 14.90
CA GLU A 499 41.33 -28.39 14.51
C GLU A 499 40.53 -29.69 14.29
N ASP A 500 39.36 -29.83 14.92
CA ASP A 500 38.46 -30.99 14.74
C ASP A 500 37.74 -31.03 13.37
N ILE A 501 37.91 -30.01 12.53
CA ILE A 501 37.23 -29.84 11.24
C ILE A 501 38.04 -30.51 10.11
N ASP A 502 38.30 -31.79 10.33
CA ASP A 502 38.92 -32.71 9.38
C ASP A 502 37.96 -33.16 8.27
N TRP A 503 38.55 -33.55 7.13
CA TRP A 503 37.83 -34.26 6.06
C TRP A 503 37.01 -35.45 6.59
N ASN A 504 37.61 -36.22 7.51
CA ASN A 504 37.01 -37.43 8.09
C ASN A 504 35.79 -37.13 8.97
N THR A 505 35.80 -36.03 9.73
CA THR A 505 34.66 -35.68 10.62
C THR A 505 33.48 -35.16 9.82
N VAL A 506 33.75 -34.45 8.71
CA VAL A 506 32.75 -34.01 7.72
C VAL A 506 32.15 -35.19 6.96
N GLU A 507 32.96 -36.10 6.41
CA GLU A 507 32.44 -37.30 5.74
C GLU A 507 31.62 -38.18 6.69
N ALA A 508 32.08 -38.38 7.94
CA ALA A 508 31.35 -39.15 8.93
C ALA A 508 29.96 -38.54 9.23
N PHE A 509 29.86 -37.21 9.30
CA PHE A 509 28.58 -36.51 9.43
C PHE A 509 27.66 -36.79 8.24
N PHE A 510 28.07 -36.50 7.00
CA PHE A 510 27.22 -36.72 5.82
C PHE A 510 26.83 -38.20 5.64
N LYS A 511 27.75 -39.13 5.92
CA LYS A 511 27.50 -40.58 5.93
C LYS A 511 26.43 -40.97 6.96
N ALA A 512 26.42 -40.35 8.15
CA ALA A 512 25.37 -40.54 9.13
C ALA A 512 24.03 -39.90 8.70
N MET A 513 24.05 -38.69 8.12
CA MET A 513 22.83 -38.01 7.63
C MET A 513 22.08 -38.88 6.61
N ARG A 514 22.82 -39.53 5.69
CA ARG A 514 22.28 -40.40 4.65
C ARG A 514 21.48 -41.61 5.18
N ALA A 515 21.64 -41.97 6.46
CA ALA A 515 20.90 -43.09 7.07
C ALA A 515 19.49 -42.72 7.55
N PHE A 516 19.19 -41.42 7.76
CA PHE A 516 17.89 -40.97 8.30
C PHE A 516 17.21 -39.84 7.52
N VAL A 517 17.96 -39.02 6.78
CA VAL A 517 17.41 -38.00 5.87
C VAL A 517 16.92 -38.69 4.59
N ARG A 518 15.74 -38.30 4.07
CA ARG A 518 15.18 -38.87 2.84
C ARG A 518 16.11 -38.60 1.63
N PRO A 519 16.22 -39.51 0.65
CA PRO A 519 17.17 -39.34 -0.47
C PRO A 519 17.07 -37.99 -1.20
N GLN A 520 15.85 -37.52 -1.49
CA GLN A 520 15.61 -36.24 -2.17
C GLN A 520 16.01 -35.04 -1.29
N GLU A 521 15.70 -35.11 0.01
CA GLU A 521 16.10 -34.10 0.99
C GLU A 521 17.64 -34.07 1.12
N TYR A 522 18.29 -35.23 1.15
CA TYR A 522 19.74 -35.40 1.22
C TYR A 522 20.47 -34.79 0.00
N VAL A 523 19.92 -34.93 -1.22
CA VAL A 523 20.46 -34.23 -2.40
C VAL A 523 20.41 -32.72 -2.19
N SER A 524 19.23 -32.17 -1.83
CA SER A 524 19.06 -30.74 -1.58
C SER A 524 19.93 -30.21 -0.41
N PHE A 525 20.25 -31.09 0.54
CA PHE A 525 21.07 -30.80 1.71
C PHE A 525 22.55 -30.71 1.35
N VAL A 526 23.09 -31.67 0.60
CA VAL A 526 24.47 -31.65 0.09
C VAL A 526 24.67 -30.47 -0.88
N GLU A 527 23.72 -30.24 -1.78
CA GLU A 527 23.63 -29.06 -2.66
C GLU A 527 23.78 -27.74 -1.89
N LYS A 528 22.92 -27.51 -0.88
CA LYS A 528 22.95 -26.30 -0.05
C LYS A 528 24.26 -26.17 0.73
N SER A 529 24.79 -27.28 1.24
CA SER A 529 26.04 -27.31 2.00
C SER A 529 27.24 -26.94 1.12
N HIS A 530 27.33 -27.52 -0.08
CA HIS A 530 28.35 -27.17 -1.09
C HIS A 530 28.30 -25.69 -1.45
N LYS A 531 27.09 -25.18 -1.73
CA LYS A 531 26.81 -23.77 -2.00
C LYS A 531 27.01 -22.85 -0.78
N ARG A 532 27.12 -23.37 0.45
CA ARG A 532 27.34 -22.58 1.68
C ARG A 532 28.80 -22.49 2.08
N PHE A 533 29.59 -23.54 1.87
CA PHE A 533 31.02 -23.57 2.16
C PHE A 533 31.91 -23.15 0.98
N HIS A 534 31.33 -22.84 -0.19
CA HIS A 534 32.11 -22.34 -1.34
C HIS A 534 32.94 -21.08 -0.98
N PRO A 535 34.27 -21.08 -1.20
CA PRO A 535 35.16 -20.01 -0.73
C PRO A 535 34.77 -18.65 -1.31
N ASP A 536 34.40 -18.59 -2.58
CA ASP A 536 34.00 -17.33 -3.22
C ASP A 536 32.71 -16.75 -2.63
N ARG A 537 31.81 -17.59 -2.07
CA ARG A 537 30.62 -17.09 -1.36
C ARG A 537 30.98 -16.52 0.02
N TRP A 538 31.97 -17.09 0.71
CA TRP A 538 32.51 -16.54 1.96
C TRP A 538 33.21 -15.20 1.71
N ARG A 539 34.01 -15.11 0.65
CA ARG A 539 34.71 -13.89 0.20
C ARG A 539 33.73 -12.81 -0.27
N ALA A 540 32.75 -13.14 -1.11
CA ALA A 540 31.74 -12.20 -1.60
C ALA A 540 30.78 -11.69 -0.51
N ARG A 541 30.45 -12.51 0.49
CA ARG A 541 29.72 -12.06 1.69
C ARG A 541 30.60 -11.30 2.68
N GLY A 542 31.92 -11.24 2.47
CA GLY A 542 32.86 -10.55 3.34
C GLY A 542 32.98 -11.15 4.75
N LEU A 543 32.61 -12.42 4.96
CA LEU A 543 32.44 -13.01 6.30
C LEU A 543 33.71 -12.86 7.16
N LEU A 544 34.85 -13.20 6.59
CA LEU A 544 36.17 -13.14 7.22
C LEU A 544 36.65 -11.70 7.49
N ARG A 545 36.06 -10.69 6.83
CA ARG A 545 36.36 -9.26 7.10
C ARG A 545 35.67 -8.72 8.35
N SER A 546 34.75 -9.48 8.95
CA SER A 546 34.12 -9.13 10.23
C SER A 546 34.94 -9.55 11.45
N ILE A 547 36.06 -10.26 11.25
CA ILE A 547 36.87 -10.89 12.30
C ILE A 547 38.18 -10.11 12.42
N ASP A 548 38.38 -9.41 13.53
CA ASP A 548 39.57 -8.60 13.77
C ASP A 548 40.83 -9.47 13.95
N GLU A 549 40.68 -10.60 14.66
CA GLU A 549 41.75 -11.57 14.95
C GLU A 549 42.17 -12.36 13.70
N GLU A 550 43.39 -12.11 13.21
CA GLU A 550 43.89 -12.67 11.96
C GLU A 550 44.20 -14.17 12.03
N GLU A 551 44.69 -14.66 13.17
CA GLU A 551 44.94 -16.09 13.38
C GLU A 551 43.63 -16.90 13.28
N LEU A 552 42.60 -16.50 14.05
CA LEU A 552 41.26 -17.10 13.98
C LEU A 552 40.67 -16.98 12.57
N ARG A 553 40.82 -15.84 11.89
CA ARG A 553 40.37 -15.63 10.51
C ARG A 553 40.99 -16.64 9.54
N ASN A 554 42.30 -16.88 9.66
CA ASN A 554 43.03 -17.84 8.83
C ASN A 554 42.61 -19.28 9.12
N CYS A 555 42.50 -19.67 10.40
CA CYS A 555 42.01 -20.99 10.80
C CYS A 555 40.58 -21.25 10.30
N LEU A 556 39.71 -20.24 10.33
CA LEU A 556 38.35 -20.33 9.79
C LEU A 556 38.30 -20.46 8.26
N GLU A 557 39.18 -19.79 7.51
CA GLU A 557 39.27 -19.99 6.05
C GLU A 557 39.80 -21.40 5.72
N VAL A 558 40.78 -21.91 6.45
CA VAL A 558 41.27 -23.30 6.28
C VAL A 558 40.15 -24.31 6.56
N ALA A 559 39.48 -24.23 7.72
CA ALA A 559 38.39 -25.13 8.08
C ALA A 559 37.22 -25.08 7.08
N ALA A 560 36.83 -23.88 6.62
CA ALA A 560 35.79 -23.73 5.59
C ALA A 560 36.20 -24.38 4.26
N ASN A 561 37.47 -24.25 3.86
CA ASN A 561 38.01 -24.91 2.67
C ASN A 561 38.03 -26.44 2.83
N THR A 562 38.40 -26.98 3.99
CA THR A 562 38.35 -28.44 4.25
C THR A 562 36.93 -28.97 4.10
N VAL A 563 35.93 -28.29 4.69
CA VAL A 563 34.50 -28.64 4.50
C VAL A 563 34.09 -28.57 3.03
N ALA A 564 34.47 -27.51 2.30
CA ALA A 564 34.14 -27.36 0.89
C ALA A 564 34.72 -28.49 0.02
N GLN A 565 35.97 -28.86 0.26
CA GLN A 565 36.66 -29.93 -0.45
C GLN A 565 36.03 -31.29 -0.15
N ALA A 566 35.74 -31.62 1.11
CA ALA A 566 35.09 -32.87 1.51
C ALA A 566 33.65 -33.01 0.99
N VAL A 567 32.91 -31.90 0.87
CA VAL A 567 31.53 -31.91 0.32
C VAL A 567 31.51 -31.97 -1.21
N THR A 568 32.55 -31.49 -1.90
CA THR A 568 32.64 -31.51 -3.38
C THR A 568 32.48 -32.90 -4.03
N PRO A 569 33.18 -33.98 -3.63
CA PRO A 569 33.00 -35.30 -4.22
C PRO A 569 31.60 -35.87 -3.94
N LEU A 570 31.05 -35.62 -2.74
CA LEU A 570 29.68 -36.02 -2.40
C LEU A 570 28.68 -35.35 -3.35
N TRP A 571 28.76 -34.03 -3.54
CA TRP A 571 27.91 -33.29 -4.47
C TRP A 571 28.05 -33.78 -5.92
N ARG A 572 29.28 -33.97 -6.40
CA ARG A 572 29.55 -34.51 -7.75
C ARG A 572 28.91 -35.89 -7.94
N SER A 573 29.02 -36.78 -6.95
CA SER A 573 28.46 -38.14 -7.00
C SER A 573 26.94 -38.19 -6.99
N LEU A 574 26.27 -37.15 -6.48
CA LEU A 574 24.82 -37.04 -6.54
C LEU A 574 24.39 -36.50 -7.91
N LYS A 575 25.06 -35.45 -8.40
CA LYS A 575 24.80 -34.85 -9.72
C LYS A 575 25.15 -35.76 -10.91
N SER A 576 25.92 -36.84 -10.70
CA SER A 576 26.17 -37.86 -11.73
C SER A 576 25.15 -39.02 -11.73
N ASN A 577 24.18 -39.01 -10.81
CA ASN A 577 23.12 -40.02 -10.66
C ASN A 577 21.72 -39.43 -10.96
N GLU A 578 21.67 -38.25 -11.57
CA GLU A 578 20.49 -37.46 -11.97
C GLU A 578 20.54 -37.18 -13.47
#